data_AF-A0A9P6RS95-F1
#
_entry.id   AF-A0A9P6RS95-F1
#
_cell.length_a   1.000
_cell.length_b   1.000
_cell.length_c   1.000
_cell.angle_alpha   90.00
_cell.angle_beta   90.00
_cell.angle_gamma   90.00
#
_symmetry.space_group_name_H-M   'P 1'
#
loop_
_entity.id
_entity.type
_entity.pdbx_description
1 polymer ?
#
loop_
_entity_poly.entity_id
_entity_poly.type
_entity_poly.pdbx_seq_one_letter_code
_entity_poly.pdbx_strand_id
1 'polypeptide(L)'
;MYTGFATLYNGHPFPGVCTNLEYSVDEVWVTVNAAQFDNDDNILSFCGQYVTVKSADAPSKSHTYKIVDLCKNCEEGSLELSEQALRAFTDSDRTAIEWELLQDNKVEASKPLTAKQASKNSDTTKDDSGHTVTKYHGRGTWFSDTMGSCGKRFSQNEMIVALNEAQMGKMWGKGSKCGAKIRVSAKGSSASVVVRVVDTCPHQYCSFGQLDLSRAAFKKFASLSKGILDLEWSFI
;
A
#
# COMPACT_ATOMS: atom_id res chain seq x y z
N MET A 1 25.62 13.88 -1.36
CA MET A 1 24.39 14.58 -1.79
C MET A 1 24.04 14.07 -3.17
N TYR A 2 22.81 13.60 -3.34
CA TYR A 2 22.28 12.99 -4.55
C TYR A 2 21.20 13.88 -5.17
N THR A 3 20.99 13.77 -6.47
CA THR A 3 19.95 14.47 -7.21
C THR A 3 19.18 13.49 -8.07
N GLY A 4 17.88 13.67 -8.20
CA GLY A 4 17.05 12.82 -9.05
C GLY A 4 15.59 13.18 -8.93
N PHE A 5 14.71 12.19 -9.07
CA PHE A 5 13.27 12.39 -8.95
C PHE A 5 12.69 11.68 -7.73
N ALA A 6 11.76 12.35 -7.05
CA ALA A 6 10.81 11.70 -6.18
C ALA A 6 9.58 11.33 -7.00
N THR A 7 9.20 10.06 -6.96
CA THR A 7 7.96 9.56 -7.58
C THR A 7 7.05 8.91 -6.55
N LEU A 8 5.77 8.82 -6.87
CA LEU A 8 4.83 8.06 -6.05
C LEU A 8 5.17 6.58 -6.11
N TYR A 9 5.32 5.94 -4.95
CA TYR A 9 5.47 4.50 -4.89
C TYR A 9 4.21 3.81 -5.44
N ASN A 10 4.37 3.11 -6.57
CA ASN A 10 3.30 2.41 -7.28
C ASN A 10 3.53 0.89 -7.32
N GLY A 11 4.56 0.38 -6.63
CA GLY A 11 4.97 -1.02 -6.65
C GLY A 11 4.24 -1.93 -5.66
N HIS A 12 4.45 -3.23 -5.78
CA HIS A 12 4.02 -4.20 -4.77
C HIS A 12 4.91 -4.07 -3.53
N PRO A 13 4.35 -3.61 -2.40
CA PRO A 13 5.10 -3.59 -1.16
C PRO A 13 4.99 -5.00 -0.64
N PHE A 14 6.11 -5.70 -0.73
CA PHE A 14 6.40 -6.95 -0.03
C PHE A 14 6.23 -8.28 -0.78
N PRO A 15 7.21 -9.20 -0.55
CA PRO A 15 8.44 -9.00 0.23
C PRO A 15 9.49 -8.18 -0.53
N GLY A 16 9.81 -7.01 0.02
CA GLY A 16 10.90 -6.13 -0.39
C GLY A 16 12.24 -6.63 0.12
N VAL A 17 13.32 -5.91 -0.16
CA VAL A 17 14.67 -6.27 0.31
C VAL A 17 14.81 -6.07 1.83
N CYS A 18 14.19 -5.03 2.40
CA CYS A 18 14.23 -4.77 3.85
C CYS A 18 13.18 -5.61 4.64
N THR A 19 13.19 -6.93 4.47
CA THR A 19 12.17 -7.88 4.99
C THR A 19 11.95 -7.89 6.51
N ASN A 20 12.95 -7.46 7.30
CA ASN A 20 12.94 -7.47 8.77
C ASN A 20 12.60 -6.12 9.40
N LEU A 21 12.33 -5.09 8.59
CA LEU A 21 12.01 -3.76 9.10
C LEU A 21 10.52 -3.65 9.42
N GLU A 22 10.17 -3.46 10.69
CA GLU A 22 8.83 -3.02 11.06
C GLU A 22 8.69 -1.52 10.76
N TYR A 23 7.66 -1.18 9.98
CA TYR A 23 7.22 0.19 9.76
C TYR A 23 5.72 0.17 9.45
N SER A 24 5.05 1.29 9.70
CA SER A 24 3.64 1.43 9.34
C SER A 24 3.52 2.02 7.94
N VAL A 25 2.61 1.49 7.13
CA VAL A 25 2.27 2.09 5.83
C VAL A 25 1.51 3.41 5.97
N ASP A 26 0.98 3.68 7.16
CA ASP A 26 0.43 4.99 7.53
C ASP A 26 1.55 5.99 7.91
N GLU A 27 2.82 5.57 7.96
CA GLU A 27 3.98 6.45 8.16
C GLU A 27 4.52 7.02 6.84
N VAL A 28 5.30 8.08 6.97
CA VAL A 28 6.07 8.66 5.86
C VAL A 28 7.39 7.91 5.69
N TRP A 29 7.57 7.29 4.52
CA TRP A 29 8.73 6.45 4.22
C TRP A 29 9.16 6.61 2.77
N VAL A 30 10.33 6.05 2.46
CA VAL A 30 10.94 6.11 1.13
C VAL A 30 11.58 4.77 0.76
N THR A 31 11.68 4.49 -0.53
CA THR A 31 12.56 3.45 -1.08
C THR A 31 13.68 4.12 -1.87
N VAL A 32 14.87 3.54 -1.82
CA VAL A 32 16.03 4.05 -2.56
C VAL A 32 16.22 3.25 -3.86
N ASN A 33 16.74 3.88 -4.91
CA ASN A 33 16.94 3.21 -6.19
C ASN A 33 17.94 2.05 -6.08
N ALA A 34 17.62 0.92 -6.71
CA ALA A 34 18.53 -0.22 -6.81
C ALA A 34 19.80 0.12 -7.60
N ALA A 35 19.73 1.01 -8.59
CA ALA A 35 20.89 1.37 -9.42
C ALA A 35 22.12 1.82 -8.61
N GLN A 36 21.92 2.46 -7.44
CA GLN A 36 22.99 2.88 -6.54
C GLN A 36 23.17 1.98 -5.32
N PHE A 37 22.10 1.32 -4.87
CA PHE A 37 22.06 0.67 -3.54
C PHE A 37 21.88 -0.86 -3.60
N ASP A 38 21.73 -1.43 -4.79
CA ASP A 38 21.68 -2.88 -5.01
C ASP A 38 23.10 -3.40 -5.30
N ASN A 39 23.90 -3.53 -4.24
CA ASN A 39 25.17 -4.25 -4.28
C ASN A 39 25.09 -5.50 -3.40
N ASP A 40 25.54 -6.64 -3.93
CA ASP A 40 25.39 -7.96 -3.29
C ASP A 40 26.01 -8.04 -1.89
N ASP A 41 27.03 -7.21 -1.60
CA ASP A 41 27.77 -7.23 -0.33
C ASP A 41 27.14 -6.39 0.78
N ASN A 42 26.31 -5.39 0.48
CA ASN A 42 25.74 -4.44 1.46
C ASN A 42 24.30 -4.02 1.15
N ILE A 43 23.52 -4.84 0.43
CA ILE A 43 22.12 -4.57 0.06
C ILE A 43 21.20 -4.25 1.26
N LEU A 44 21.61 -4.53 2.49
CA LEU A 44 20.84 -4.23 3.70
C LEU A 44 21.36 -3.02 4.48
N SER A 45 22.52 -2.45 4.11
CA SER A 45 23.18 -1.43 4.94
C SER A 45 22.35 -0.17 5.07
N PHE A 46 21.53 0.17 4.08
CA PHE A 46 20.64 1.34 4.09
C PHE A 46 19.28 1.07 4.76
N CYS A 47 18.88 -0.19 4.95
CA CYS A 47 17.57 -0.53 5.50
C CYS A 47 17.41 0.05 6.91
N GLY A 48 16.35 0.82 7.13
CA GLY A 48 16.09 1.48 8.41
C GLY A 48 16.92 2.74 8.68
N GLN A 49 17.85 3.10 7.81
CA GLN A 49 18.47 4.43 7.84
C GLN A 49 17.46 5.50 7.41
N TYR A 50 17.87 6.76 7.53
CA TYR A 50 17.06 7.91 7.15
C TYR A 50 17.71 8.70 6.03
N VAL A 51 16.88 9.32 5.20
CA VAL A 51 17.32 10.32 4.21
C VAL A 51 16.72 11.67 4.56
N THR A 52 17.44 12.74 4.25
CA THR A 52 16.87 14.07 4.14
C THR A 52 16.59 14.38 2.67
N VAL A 53 15.38 14.76 2.34
CA VAL A 53 14.92 15.08 0.97
C VAL A 53 14.45 16.52 0.90
N LYS A 54 14.86 17.23 -0.14
CA LYS A 54 14.48 18.60 -0.49
C LYS A 54 13.90 18.62 -1.89
N SER A 55 12.84 19.39 -2.10
CA SER A 55 12.38 19.69 -3.45
C SER A 55 13.37 20.65 -4.12
N ALA A 56 13.74 20.37 -5.38
CA ALA A 56 14.60 21.27 -6.15
C ALA A 56 13.92 22.63 -6.40
N ASP A 57 12.59 22.64 -6.50
CA ASP A 57 11.79 23.85 -6.72
C ASP A 57 11.56 24.66 -5.42
N ALA A 58 11.74 24.03 -4.26
CA ALA A 58 11.55 24.64 -2.94
C ALA A 58 12.61 24.15 -1.91
N PRO A 59 13.91 24.48 -2.11
CA PRO A 59 15.02 23.89 -1.36
C PRO A 59 15.06 24.29 0.13
N SER A 60 14.27 25.29 0.52
CA SER A 60 14.14 25.74 1.91
C SER A 60 13.32 24.79 2.80
N LYS A 61 12.61 23.81 2.21
CA LYS A 61 11.85 22.79 2.94
C LYS A 61 12.51 21.43 2.76
N SER A 62 13.03 20.88 3.84
CA SER A 62 13.58 19.53 3.90
C SER A 62 12.75 18.63 4.80
N HIS A 63 12.57 17.38 4.41
CA HIS A 63 11.90 16.37 5.21
C HIS A 63 12.77 15.14 5.38
N THR A 64 12.58 14.42 6.50
CA THR A 64 13.35 13.23 6.82
C THR A 64 12.45 12.01 6.78
N TYR A 65 12.88 10.99 6.03
CA TYR A 65 12.11 9.76 5.81
C TYR A 65 12.97 8.53 6.07
N LYS A 66 12.35 7.50 6.64
CA LYS A 66 12.98 6.20 6.86
C LYS A 66 13.03 5.44 5.55
N ILE A 67 14.18 4.82 5.25
CA ILE A 67 14.32 3.92 4.11
C ILE A 67 13.76 2.56 4.49
N VAL A 68 12.75 2.12 3.74
CA VAL A 68 12.00 0.91 4.04
C VAL A 68 12.10 -0.16 2.97
N ASP A 69 12.63 0.16 1.79
CA ASP A 69 12.85 -0.82 0.72
C ASP A 69 13.76 -0.29 -0.40
N LEU A 70 13.96 -1.12 -1.43
CA LEU A 70 14.53 -0.75 -2.72
C LEU A 70 13.47 -0.56 -3.80
N CYS A 71 13.62 0.50 -4.59
CA CYS A 71 12.96 0.63 -5.88
C CYS A 71 13.82 0.02 -6.97
N LYS A 72 13.43 -1.17 -7.46
CA LYS A 72 14.19 -1.92 -8.47
C LYS A 72 14.25 -1.24 -9.84
N ASN A 73 13.21 -0.49 -10.19
CA ASN A 73 13.06 0.12 -11.51
C ASN A 73 13.31 1.64 -11.51
N CYS A 74 13.89 2.18 -10.44
CA CYS A 74 14.18 3.59 -10.33
C CYS A 74 15.48 3.95 -11.05
N GLU A 75 15.45 5.10 -11.72
CA GLU A 75 16.63 5.77 -12.24
C GLU A 75 17.63 6.06 -11.10
N GLU A 76 18.92 6.11 -11.42
CA GLU A 76 19.95 6.56 -10.50
C GLU A 76 19.59 7.92 -9.87
N GLY A 77 19.82 8.05 -8.56
CA GLY A 77 19.51 9.26 -7.80
C GLY A 77 18.04 9.48 -7.48
N SER A 78 17.14 8.64 -8.00
CA SER A 78 15.69 8.74 -7.74
C SER A 78 15.24 7.94 -6.52
N LEU A 79 14.10 8.33 -5.97
CA LEU A 79 13.44 7.75 -4.81
C LEU A 79 11.96 7.51 -5.13
N GLU A 80 11.36 6.44 -4.59
CA GLU A 80 9.90 6.33 -4.50
C GLU A 80 9.46 6.61 -3.08
N LEU A 81 8.50 7.52 -2.94
CA LEU A 81 8.01 7.95 -1.64
C LEU A 81 6.58 7.45 -1.43
N SER A 82 6.24 7.24 -0.16
CA SER A 82 4.84 7.07 0.21
C SER A 82 4.03 8.31 -0.22
N GLU A 83 2.73 8.14 -0.50
CA GLU A 83 1.90 9.25 -0.99
C GLU A 83 1.97 10.46 -0.05
N GLN A 84 1.87 10.24 1.26
CA GLN A 84 1.95 11.33 2.23
C GLN A 84 3.31 12.02 2.23
N ALA A 85 4.39 11.27 2.01
CA ALA A 85 5.73 11.82 1.91
C ALA A 85 5.88 12.68 0.64
N LEU A 86 5.39 12.22 -0.52
CA LEU A 86 5.41 12.97 -1.78
C LEU A 86 4.58 14.26 -1.71
N ARG A 87 3.36 14.17 -1.16
CA ARG A 87 2.44 15.31 -1.02
C ARG A 87 2.90 16.36 -0.02
N ALA A 88 3.94 16.10 0.77
CA ALA A 88 4.54 17.10 1.63
C ALA A 88 5.25 18.23 0.85
N PHE A 89 5.54 18.01 -0.44
CA PHE A 89 6.26 18.97 -1.28
C PHE A 89 5.65 19.22 -2.66
N THR A 90 4.80 18.33 -3.20
CA THR A 90 4.21 18.52 -4.53
C THR A 90 2.86 17.82 -4.68
N ASP A 91 1.97 18.40 -5.52
CA ASP A 91 0.74 17.73 -5.97
C ASP A 91 0.97 16.82 -7.18
N SER A 92 2.14 16.90 -7.82
CA SER A 92 2.53 16.04 -8.94
C SER A 92 2.93 14.63 -8.47
N ASP A 93 2.75 13.61 -9.31
CA ASP A 93 3.26 12.25 -9.03
C ASP A 93 4.77 12.10 -9.28
N ARG A 94 5.42 13.18 -9.76
CA ARG A 94 6.86 13.27 -9.98
C ARG A 94 7.37 14.69 -9.75
N THR A 95 8.49 14.83 -9.05
CA THR A 95 9.20 16.12 -8.90
C THR A 95 10.70 15.90 -8.75
N ALA A 96 11.49 16.93 -9.09
CA ALA A 96 12.94 16.91 -8.90
C ALA A 96 13.29 17.13 -7.43
N ILE A 97 14.26 16.36 -6.94
CA ILE A 97 14.71 16.39 -5.55
C ILE A 97 16.24 16.42 -5.43
N GLU A 98 16.69 16.95 -4.31
CA GLU A 98 18.04 16.75 -3.77
C GLU A 98 17.93 15.99 -2.44
N TRP A 99 18.81 15.03 -2.19
CA TRP A 99 18.74 14.24 -0.96
C TRP A 99 20.09 13.71 -0.47
N GLU A 100 20.15 13.31 0.79
CA GLU A 100 21.33 12.69 1.39
C GLU A 100 20.96 11.65 2.46
N LEU A 101 21.81 10.63 2.59
CA LEU A 101 21.74 9.66 3.69
C LEU A 101 22.18 10.33 5.00
N LEU A 102 21.40 10.14 6.05
CA LEU A 102 21.77 10.54 7.40
C LEU A 102 22.58 9.42 8.04
N GLN A 103 23.85 9.71 8.34
CA GLN A 103 24.71 8.81 9.12
C GLN A 103 24.32 8.86 10.61
N ASP A 104 24.51 7.74 11.31
CA ASP A 104 24.02 7.44 12.68
C ASP A 104 24.28 8.54 13.73
N ASN A 105 25.27 9.39 13.52
CA ASN A 105 25.68 10.44 14.47
C ASN A 105 24.83 11.72 14.43
N LYS A 106 23.80 11.80 13.57
CA LYS A 106 22.95 13.00 13.39
C LYS A 106 21.47 12.83 13.75
N VAL A 107 21.07 11.64 14.23
CA VAL A 107 19.66 11.28 14.44
C VAL A 107 18.96 12.12 15.53
N GLU A 108 19.72 12.80 16.41
CA GLU A 108 19.15 13.60 17.52
C GLU A 108 18.55 14.96 17.12
N ALA A 109 18.73 15.43 15.86
CA ALA A 109 18.28 16.76 15.45
C ALA A 109 17.06 16.79 14.51
N SER A 110 16.55 15.66 14.02
CA SER A 110 15.40 15.62 13.10
C SER A 110 14.31 14.70 13.63
N LYS A 111 13.33 15.27 14.35
CA LYS A 111 12.09 14.54 14.68
C LYS A 111 11.45 14.04 13.38
N PRO A 112 11.17 12.74 13.24
CA PRO A 112 10.29 12.24 12.19
C PRO A 112 8.95 12.98 12.29
N LEU A 113 8.34 13.29 11.15
CA LEU A 113 6.96 13.75 11.13
C LEU A 113 6.06 12.64 11.68
N THR A 114 5.75 12.69 12.97
CA THR A 114 4.66 11.91 13.54
C THR A 114 3.35 12.43 12.96
N ALA A 115 2.52 11.49 12.51
CA ALA A 115 1.19 11.76 11.96
C ALA A 115 0.43 12.71 12.90
N LYS A 116 0.20 13.95 12.45
CA LYS A 116 -0.62 14.90 13.19
C LYS A 116 -2.07 14.42 13.08
N GLN A 117 -2.58 13.80 14.14
CA GLN A 117 -4.01 13.58 14.32
C GLN A 117 -4.74 14.93 14.22
N ALA A 118 -5.53 15.10 13.18
CA ALA A 118 -6.52 16.16 13.13
C ALA A 118 -7.75 15.71 13.92
N SER A 119 -8.09 16.50 14.95
CA SER A 119 -9.24 16.33 15.84
C SER A 119 -10.57 16.22 15.10
N LYS A 120 -11.44 15.41 15.71
CA LYS A 120 -12.89 15.34 15.46
C LYS A 120 -13.50 16.74 15.34
N ASN A 121 -14.31 16.95 14.30
CA ASN A 121 -15.53 17.72 14.48
C ASN A 121 -16.69 16.88 13.97
N SER A 122 -17.63 16.64 14.89
CA SER A 122 -18.91 16.00 14.65
C SER A 122 -19.77 17.01 13.91
N ASP A 123 -20.10 16.75 12.66
CA ASP A 123 -21.27 17.37 12.05
C ASP A 123 -22.27 16.27 11.69
N THR A 124 -23.37 16.31 12.43
CA THR A 124 -24.52 15.44 12.25
C THR A 124 -25.37 16.00 11.12
N THR A 125 -25.27 15.39 9.95
CA THR A 125 -26.34 15.46 8.95
C THR A 125 -26.87 14.04 8.73
N LYS A 126 -28.08 13.82 9.24
CA LYS A 126 -28.92 12.69 8.86
C LYS A 126 -29.27 12.89 7.39
N ASP A 127 -28.72 12.06 6.52
CA ASP A 127 -29.23 11.88 5.17
C ASP A 127 -29.86 10.49 5.08
N ASP A 128 -31.19 10.50 5.18
CA ASP A 128 -32.08 9.39 4.86
C ASP A 128 -32.22 9.35 3.33
N SER A 129 -31.26 8.69 2.68
CA SER A 129 -31.28 8.42 1.25
C SER A 129 -31.15 6.91 1.07
N GLY A 130 -32.22 6.28 0.57
CA GLY A 130 -32.30 4.85 0.30
C GLY A 130 -31.06 4.32 -0.42
N HIS A 131 -30.18 3.68 0.33
CA HIS A 131 -28.86 3.25 -0.12
C HIS A 131 -29.02 2.05 -1.08
N THR A 132 -29.00 2.32 -2.38
CA THR A 132 -28.85 1.28 -3.39
C THR A 132 -27.43 0.72 -3.27
N VAL A 133 -27.29 -0.40 -2.54
CA VAL A 133 -26.01 -1.12 -2.43
C VAL A 133 -25.59 -1.54 -3.83
N THR A 134 -24.53 -0.91 -4.36
CA THR A 134 -23.95 -1.30 -5.65
C THR A 134 -23.38 -2.71 -5.54
N LYS A 135 -23.91 -3.61 -6.37
CA LYS A 135 -23.42 -4.98 -6.48
C LYS A 135 -22.43 -5.10 -7.63
N TYR A 136 -21.38 -5.85 -7.39
CA TYR A 136 -20.35 -6.19 -8.34
C TYR A 136 -20.36 -7.70 -8.58
N HIS A 137 -19.98 -8.09 -9.79
CA HIS A 137 -19.86 -9.48 -10.17
C HIS A 137 -18.48 -9.73 -10.77
N GLY A 138 -17.93 -10.90 -10.51
CA GLY A 138 -16.66 -11.26 -11.12
C GLY A 138 -16.14 -12.61 -10.67
N ARG A 139 -15.08 -13.04 -11.34
CA ARG A 139 -14.32 -14.24 -11.00
C ARG A 139 -13.69 -14.09 -9.62
N GLY A 140 -13.80 -15.13 -8.81
CA GLY A 140 -13.10 -15.30 -7.54
C GLY A 140 -12.06 -16.40 -7.61
N THR A 141 -10.83 -16.11 -7.20
CA THR A 141 -9.76 -17.12 -6.97
C THR A 141 -9.36 -17.14 -5.49
N TRP A 142 -8.27 -17.83 -5.18
CA TRP A 142 -7.64 -17.73 -3.86
C TRP A 142 -6.12 -17.56 -3.95
N PHE A 143 -5.55 -16.87 -2.96
CA PHE A 143 -4.11 -16.60 -2.84
C PHE A 143 -3.50 -17.22 -1.56
N SER A 144 -2.18 -17.14 -1.40
CA SER A 144 -1.48 -17.75 -0.26
C SER A 144 -0.39 -16.93 0.40
N ASP A 145 -0.27 -15.66 0.01
CA ASP A 145 0.65 -14.69 0.60
C ASP A 145 0.34 -14.45 2.08
N THR A 146 1.25 -13.82 2.80
CA THR A 146 1.09 -13.50 4.24
C THR A 146 1.20 -12.01 4.54
N MET A 147 1.29 -11.22 3.48
CA MET A 147 1.42 -9.77 3.47
C MET A 147 0.85 -9.30 2.13
N GLY A 148 0.30 -8.10 2.09
CA GLY A 148 -0.25 -7.51 0.87
C GLY A 148 -0.02 -6.01 0.84
N SER A 149 -0.51 -5.39 -0.23
CA SER A 149 -0.37 -3.98 -0.52
C SER A 149 -1.04 -3.04 0.50
N CYS A 150 -1.64 -3.55 1.58
CA CYS A 150 -2.14 -2.75 2.69
C CYS A 150 -1.21 -2.74 3.90
N GLY A 151 0.01 -3.29 3.77
CA GLY A 151 1.10 -3.04 4.72
C GLY A 151 1.02 -3.77 6.06
N LYS A 152 0.08 -4.70 6.23
CA LYS A 152 -0.09 -5.46 7.46
C LYS A 152 0.00 -6.95 7.16
N ARG A 153 0.78 -7.68 7.97
CA ARG A 153 0.81 -9.14 7.89
C ARG A 153 -0.57 -9.69 8.23
N PHE A 154 -0.91 -10.79 7.58
CA PHE A 154 -2.15 -11.51 7.82
C PHE A 154 -1.92 -13.01 7.69
N SER A 155 -2.83 -13.77 8.27
CA SER A 155 -2.88 -15.22 8.14
C SER A 155 -3.88 -15.66 7.09
N GLN A 156 -3.58 -16.74 6.38
CA GLN A 156 -4.51 -17.38 5.44
C GLN A 156 -5.73 -18.03 6.11
N ASN A 157 -5.78 -18.01 7.44
CA ASN A 157 -6.95 -18.40 8.24
C ASN A 157 -7.93 -17.23 8.48
N GLU A 158 -7.57 -16.00 8.14
CA GLU A 158 -8.44 -14.83 8.28
C GLU A 158 -9.42 -14.68 7.10
N MET A 159 -10.54 -14.01 7.34
CA MET A 159 -11.51 -13.65 6.32
C MET A 159 -11.07 -12.36 5.61
N ILE A 160 -10.22 -12.50 4.60
CA ILE A 160 -9.54 -11.40 3.89
C ILE A 160 -9.59 -11.59 2.38
N VAL A 161 -9.30 -10.53 1.64
CA VAL A 161 -9.34 -10.50 0.18
C VAL A 161 -8.28 -9.56 -0.40
N ALA A 162 -7.70 -9.92 -1.54
CA ALA A 162 -7.05 -9.01 -2.46
C ALA A 162 -8.08 -8.44 -3.43
N LEU A 163 -8.28 -7.12 -3.39
CA LEU A 163 -9.26 -6.41 -4.22
C LEU A 163 -8.62 -6.04 -5.56
N ASN A 164 -9.33 -6.14 -6.67
CA ASN A 164 -8.80 -5.71 -7.97
C ASN A 164 -8.35 -4.23 -7.94
N GLU A 165 -7.25 -3.95 -8.64
CA GLU A 165 -6.59 -2.65 -8.71
C GLU A 165 -7.56 -1.49 -9.06
N ALA A 166 -8.44 -1.71 -10.04
CA ALA A 166 -9.40 -0.68 -10.47
C ALA A 166 -10.38 -0.25 -9.38
N GLN A 167 -10.73 -1.14 -8.44
CA GLN A 167 -11.64 -0.85 -7.34
C GLN A 167 -10.94 -0.60 -6.01
N MET A 168 -9.63 -0.83 -5.92
CA MET A 168 -8.81 -0.46 -4.77
C MET A 168 -8.77 1.07 -4.59
N GLY A 169 -8.88 1.83 -5.67
CA GLY A 169 -8.78 3.29 -5.65
C GLY A 169 -7.33 3.71 -5.49
N LYS A 170 -7.04 4.61 -4.55
CA LYS A 170 -5.64 4.93 -4.23
C LYS A 170 -4.96 3.75 -3.58
N MET A 171 -3.66 3.59 -3.79
CA MET A 171 -2.93 2.53 -3.10
C MET A 171 -2.92 2.77 -1.57
N TRP A 172 -2.76 4.03 -1.15
CA TRP A 172 -2.62 4.43 0.25
C TRP A 172 -3.50 5.62 0.64
N GLY A 173 -3.66 5.83 1.95
CA GLY A 173 -4.30 7.03 2.50
C GLY A 173 -5.77 7.22 2.07
N LYS A 174 -6.20 8.48 2.01
CA LYS A 174 -7.60 8.84 1.73
C LYS A 174 -7.96 8.48 0.28
N GLY A 175 -8.86 7.51 0.13
CA GLY A 175 -9.31 7.01 -1.17
C GLY A 175 -8.87 5.57 -1.45
N SER A 176 -7.96 5.02 -0.64
CA SER A 176 -7.65 3.59 -0.63
C SER A 176 -8.80 2.79 -0.01
N LYS A 177 -8.97 1.54 -0.48
CA LYS A 177 -9.87 0.55 0.12
C LYS A 177 -9.18 -0.39 1.09
N CYS A 178 -7.92 -0.15 1.46
CA CYS A 178 -7.27 -0.91 2.53
C CYS A 178 -8.08 -0.88 3.83
N GLY A 179 -8.37 -2.07 4.38
CA GLY A 179 -9.19 -2.23 5.59
C GLY A 179 -10.70 -2.15 5.35
N ALA A 180 -11.17 -1.78 4.16
CA ALA A 180 -12.58 -1.81 3.82
C ALA A 180 -13.14 -3.23 3.94
N LYS A 181 -14.44 -3.34 4.24
CA LYS A 181 -15.14 -4.61 4.28
C LYS A 181 -16.01 -4.76 3.05
N ILE A 182 -16.06 -5.98 2.54
CA ILE A 182 -16.99 -6.35 1.48
C ILE A 182 -17.77 -7.58 1.91
N ARG A 183 -19.04 -7.64 1.52
CA ARG A 183 -19.86 -8.84 1.64
C ARG A 183 -19.80 -9.60 0.33
N VAL A 184 -19.44 -10.88 0.39
CA VAL A 184 -19.23 -11.74 -0.78
C VAL A 184 -20.20 -12.92 -0.71
N SER A 185 -20.69 -13.33 -1.88
CA SER A 185 -21.45 -14.55 -2.11
C SER A 185 -20.94 -15.22 -3.38
N ALA A 186 -21.18 -16.53 -3.53
CA ALA A 186 -20.76 -17.28 -4.70
C ALA A 186 -21.95 -18.02 -5.32
N LYS A 187 -22.02 -18.04 -6.66
CA LYS A 187 -23.06 -18.75 -7.38
C LYS A 187 -23.06 -20.24 -7.00
N GLY A 188 -24.22 -20.77 -6.65
CA GLY A 188 -24.39 -22.16 -6.23
C GLY A 188 -24.02 -22.44 -4.76
N SER A 189 -23.66 -21.41 -3.98
CA SER A 189 -23.54 -21.49 -2.53
C SER A 189 -24.63 -20.65 -1.85
N SER A 190 -25.17 -21.14 -0.73
CA SER A 190 -26.04 -20.34 0.15
C SER A 190 -25.26 -19.50 1.16
N ALA A 191 -23.93 -19.66 1.21
CA ALA A 191 -23.10 -18.90 2.13
C ALA A 191 -22.99 -17.43 1.69
N SER A 192 -22.86 -16.55 2.67
CA SER A 192 -22.42 -15.17 2.49
C SER A 192 -21.43 -14.83 3.59
N VAL A 193 -20.32 -14.19 3.22
CA VAL A 193 -19.23 -13.90 4.14
C VAL A 193 -18.82 -12.44 4.04
N VAL A 194 -18.33 -11.89 5.15
CA VAL A 194 -17.68 -10.58 5.16
C VAL A 194 -16.18 -10.79 5.19
N VAL A 195 -15.48 -10.16 4.26
CA VAL A 195 -14.01 -10.17 4.19
C VAL A 195 -13.46 -8.75 4.25
N ARG A 196 -12.24 -8.62 4.76
CA ARG A 196 -11.51 -7.35 4.83
C ARG A 196 -10.50 -7.26 3.69
N VAL A 197 -10.44 -6.12 3.03
CA VAL A 197 -9.45 -5.83 1.98
C VAL A 197 -8.08 -5.64 2.63
N VAL A 198 -7.09 -6.43 2.18
CA VAL A 198 -5.73 -6.43 2.73
C VAL A 198 -4.64 -6.35 1.68
N ASP A 199 -5.02 -6.44 0.42
CA ASP A 199 -4.10 -6.51 -0.70
C ASP A 199 -4.78 -6.02 -1.97
N THR A 200 -3.96 -5.71 -2.98
CA THR A 200 -4.39 -5.40 -4.34
C THR A 200 -4.10 -6.60 -5.22
N CYS A 201 -5.12 -7.11 -5.91
CA CYS A 201 -4.92 -8.03 -7.02
C CYS A 201 -4.65 -7.20 -8.30
N PRO A 202 -3.46 -7.33 -8.92
CA PRO A 202 -3.07 -6.52 -10.07
C PRO A 202 -3.96 -6.72 -11.29
N HIS A 203 -4.08 -5.71 -12.14
CA HIS A 203 -4.94 -5.79 -13.33
C HIS A 203 -4.60 -6.93 -14.30
N GLN A 204 -3.36 -7.44 -14.30
CA GLN A 204 -2.97 -8.60 -15.11
C GLN A 204 -3.64 -9.90 -14.63
N TYR A 205 -4.05 -9.95 -13.36
CA TYR A 205 -4.68 -11.12 -12.74
C TYR A 205 -6.15 -10.88 -12.39
N CYS A 206 -6.54 -9.66 -12.00
CA CYS A 206 -7.93 -9.34 -11.64
C CYS A 206 -8.44 -8.13 -12.41
N SER A 207 -9.41 -8.38 -13.29
CA SER A 207 -10.20 -7.30 -13.89
C SER A 207 -11.20 -6.71 -12.88
N PHE A 208 -11.83 -5.60 -13.25
CA PHE A 208 -12.92 -5.01 -12.46
C PHE A 208 -13.96 -6.06 -12.06
N GLY A 209 -14.37 -6.03 -10.79
CA GLY A 209 -15.31 -6.98 -10.18
C GLY A 209 -14.68 -8.30 -9.71
N GLN A 210 -13.47 -8.62 -10.14
CA GLN A 210 -12.77 -9.85 -9.71
C GLN A 210 -12.12 -9.68 -8.34
N LEU A 211 -11.98 -10.79 -7.61
CA LEU A 211 -11.44 -10.84 -6.26
C LEU A 211 -10.50 -12.04 -6.10
N ASP A 212 -9.48 -11.91 -5.26
CA ASP A 212 -8.66 -13.03 -4.83
C ASP A 212 -8.83 -13.26 -3.32
N LEU A 213 -9.54 -14.32 -2.94
CA LEU A 213 -9.94 -14.56 -1.55
C LEU A 213 -8.83 -15.27 -0.76
N SER A 214 -8.77 -15.10 0.56
CA SER A 214 -7.94 -16.00 1.37
C SER A 214 -8.44 -17.44 1.26
N ARG A 215 -7.55 -18.39 1.58
CA ARG A 215 -7.93 -19.81 1.65
C ARG A 215 -9.11 -20.05 2.59
N ALA A 216 -9.17 -19.38 3.74
CA ALA A 216 -10.29 -19.49 4.68
C ALA A 216 -11.60 -18.94 4.09
N ALA A 217 -11.55 -17.79 3.40
CA ALA A 217 -12.74 -17.21 2.79
C ALA A 217 -13.26 -18.04 1.61
N PHE A 218 -12.38 -18.48 0.71
CA PHE A 218 -12.75 -19.33 -0.43
C PHE A 218 -13.39 -20.65 0.03
N LYS A 219 -12.83 -21.26 1.09
CA LYS A 219 -13.36 -22.50 1.69
C LYS A 219 -14.76 -22.39 2.27
N LYS A 220 -15.30 -21.19 2.46
CA LYS A 220 -16.72 -21.01 2.82
C LYS A 220 -17.66 -21.30 1.66
N PHE A 221 -17.18 -21.25 0.42
CA PHE A 221 -17.98 -21.47 -0.78
C PHE A 221 -17.66 -22.81 -1.47
N ALA A 222 -16.38 -23.19 -1.56
CA ALA A 222 -15.96 -24.43 -2.20
C ALA A 222 -14.58 -24.91 -1.69
N SER A 223 -14.22 -26.16 -1.96
CA SER A 223 -12.84 -26.63 -1.76
C SER A 223 -11.87 -25.85 -2.65
N LEU A 224 -10.62 -25.65 -2.20
CA LEU A 224 -9.60 -24.93 -2.96
C LEU A 224 -9.33 -25.53 -4.35
N SER A 225 -9.53 -26.84 -4.50
CA SER A 225 -9.40 -27.57 -5.78
C SER A 225 -10.39 -27.11 -6.86
N LYS A 226 -11.48 -26.45 -6.48
CA LYS A 226 -12.40 -25.81 -7.43
C LYS A 226 -11.70 -24.68 -8.21
N GLY A 227 -10.73 -24.03 -7.59
CA GLY A 227 -9.87 -22.98 -8.17
C GLY A 227 -10.58 -21.65 -8.41
N ILE A 228 -11.74 -21.68 -9.06
CA ILE A 228 -12.47 -20.50 -9.53
C ILE A 228 -13.93 -20.53 -9.07
N LEU A 229 -14.43 -19.38 -8.62
CA LEU A 229 -15.82 -19.12 -8.27
C LEU A 229 -16.39 -17.98 -9.12
N ASP A 230 -17.71 -18.00 -9.36
CA ASP A 230 -18.45 -16.83 -9.82
C ASP A 230 -19.00 -16.09 -8.59
N LEU A 231 -18.50 -14.89 -8.33
CA LEU A 231 -18.83 -14.10 -7.15
C LEU A 231 -19.81 -12.96 -7.45
N GLU A 232 -20.65 -12.67 -6.45
CA GLU A 232 -21.37 -11.40 -6.32
C GLU A 232 -20.96 -10.77 -4.98
N TRP A 233 -20.64 -9.47 -4.97
CA TRP A 233 -20.20 -8.79 -3.77
C TRP A 233 -20.57 -7.30 -3.73
N SER A 234 -20.50 -6.69 -2.55
CA SER A 234 -20.67 -5.25 -2.36
C SER A 234 -19.80 -4.72 -1.22
N PHE A 235 -19.42 -3.44 -1.29
CA PHE A 235 -18.92 -2.73 -0.11
C PHE A 235 -20.00 -2.62 0.96
N ILE A 236 -19.60 -2.60 2.23
CA ILE A 236 -20.48 -2.48 3.40
C ILE A 236 -19.92 -1.53 4.46
#